data_AF-A0A7J9H846-F1
#
_entry.id   AF-A0A7J9H846-F1
#
_cell.length_a   1.000
_cell.length_b   1.000
_cell.length_c   1.000
_cell.angle_alpha   90.00
_cell.angle_beta   90.00
_cell.angle_gamma   90.00
#
_symmetry.space_group_name_H-M   'P 1'
#
loop_
_entity.id
_entity.type
_entity.pdbx_description
1 polymer ?
#
loop_
_entity_poly.entity_id
_entity_poly.type
_entity_poly.pdbx_seq_one_letter_code
_entity_poly.pdbx_strand_id
1 'polypeptide(L)'
;MKHFVARRESPWKVDGESTGVSSKLKLLEQELLNLEKLGKSDFSRVPSLMRKQARRYQALTAKIDDLCRRMQASDPSEPTLSVEFRTQRQTEFLLEAFRLQQHASETGQKLMALQTEIGKSYYKDDIGSSGSAKAGTKRSMDSIRNNLQEVQRNLEIWLARIIGDLEGILARDGSCSSRVREYCVSRYNSHFVQ
;
A
#
# COMPACT_ATOMS: atom_id res chain seq x y z
N MET A 1 25.15 11.60 -29.67
CA MET A 1 23.70 11.32 -29.64
C MET A 1 23.25 11.23 -28.18
N LYS A 2 22.44 12.19 -27.69
CA LYS A 2 21.83 12.09 -26.36
C LYS A 2 20.67 11.09 -26.48
N HIS A 3 20.78 9.94 -25.82
CA HIS A 3 19.69 8.97 -25.74
C HIS A 3 18.50 9.64 -25.03
N PHE A 4 17.52 10.10 -25.82
CA PHE A 4 16.19 10.41 -25.32
C PHE A 4 15.50 9.09 -25.00
N VAL A 5 15.73 8.56 -23.80
CA VAL A 5 14.83 7.57 -23.22
C VAL A 5 13.51 8.31 -23.06
N ALA A 6 12.45 7.85 -23.76
CA ALA A 6 11.10 8.35 -23.56
C ALA A 6 10.85 8.37 -22.05
N ARG A 7 10.67 9.57 -21.49
CA ARG A 7 10.49 9.77 -20.06
C ARG A 7 9.24 8.96 -19.70
N ARG A 8 9.39 7.81 -19.03
CA ARG A 8 8.26 7.10 -18.44
C ARG A 8 7.47 8.15 -17.68
N GLU A 9 6.16 8.23 -17.91
CA GLU A 9 5.32 9.14 -17.15
C GLU A 9 5.59 8.92 -15.68
N SER A 10 5.88 10.02 -14.99
CA SER A 10 6.27 9.95 -13.59
C SER A 10 5.13 9.27 -12.79
N PRO A 11 5.43 8.36 -11.86
CA PRO A 11 4.46 7.56 -11.12
C PRO A 11 3.41 8.37 -10.39
N TRP A 12 3.73 9.63 -10.04
CA TRP A 12 2.78 10.56 -9.44
C TRP A 12 1.81 11.17 -10.44
N LYS A 13 2.03 11.10 -11.76
CA LYS A 13 1.07 11.51 -12.82
C LYS A 13 0.02 10.44 -13.13
N VAL A 14 0.22 9.24 -12.58
CA VAL A 14 -0.70 8.10 -12.67
C VAL A 14 -1.67 8.22 -11.48
N ASP A 15 -2.93 8.53 -11.76
CA ASP A 15 -3.96 8.72 -10.72
C ASP A 15 -4.20 7.43 -9.92
N GLY A 16 -4.55 7.53 -8.63
CA GLY A 16 -4.87 6.38 -7.79
C GLY A 16 -5.97 5.48 -8.37
N GLU A 17 -6.88 6.06 -9.17
CA GLU A 17 -7.88 5.30 -9.91
C GLU A 17 -7.29 4.37 -10.98
N SER A 18 -6.17 4.76 -11.60
CA SER A 18 -5.47 3.95 -12.60
C SER A 18 -4.61 2.83 -12.01
N THR A 19 -4.39 2.82 -10.69
CA THR A 19 -3.73 1.71 -9.98
C THR A 19 -4.67 0.52 -9.75
N GLY A 20 -5.99 0.69 -9.95
CA GLY A 20 -7.00 -0.34 -9.69
C GLY A 20 -7.20 -0.68 -8.19
N VAL A 21 -6.45 -0.05 -7.29
CA VAL A 21 -6.52 -0.30 -5.84
C VAL A 21 -7.83 0.23 -5.26
N SER A 22 -8.26 1.43 -5.69
CA SER A 22 -9.51 2.06 -5.22
C SER A 22 -10.76 1.24 -5.61
N SER A 23 -10.85 0.79 -6.86
CA SER A 23 -11.98 -0.03 -7.34
C SER A 23 -12.03 -1.39 -6.64
N LYS A 24 -10.87 -2.03 -6.45
CA LYS A 24 -10.77 -3.31 -5.72
C LYS A 24 -11.13 -3.15 -4.23
N LEU A 25 -10.77 -2.04 -3.59
CA LEU A 25 -11.19 -1.73 -2.22
C LEU A 25 -12.70 -1.51 -2.08
N LYS A 26 -13.34 -0.84 -3.05
CA LYS A 26 -14.81 -0.68 -3.09
C LYS A 26 -15.52 -2.03 -3.24
N LEU A 27 -15.01 -2.90 -4.12
CA LEU A 27 -15.53 -4.26 -4.30
C LEU A 27 -15.38 -5.09 -3.02
N LEU A 28 -14.22 -5.05 -2.38
CA LEU A 28 -13.96 -5.71 -1.10
C LEU A 28 -14.94 -5.28 0.00
N GLU A 29 -15.24 -3.98 0.10
CA GLU A 29 -16.19 -3.47 1.08
C GLU A 29 -17.61 -4.02 0.84
N GLN A 30 -18.02 -4.16 -0.43
CA GLN A 30 -19.30 -4.76 -0.79
C GLN A 30 -19.36 -6.26 -0.50
N GLU A 31 -18.32 -7.03 -0.82
CA GLU A 31 -18.23 -8.46 -0.48
C GLU A 31 -18.30 -8.71 1.02
N LEU A 32 -17.61 -7.87 1.81
CA LEU A 32 -17.63 -7.93 3.27
C LEU A 32 -19.00 -7.59 3.87
N LEU A 33 -19.72 -6.63 3.28
CA LEU A 33 -21.11 -6.32 3.68
C LEU A 33 -22.06 -7.49 3.37
N ASN A 34 -21.89 -8.16 2.24
CA ASN A 34 -22.71 -9.31 1.86
C ASN A 34 -22.47 -10.51 2.80
N LEU A 35 -21.22 -10.76 3.19
CA LEU A 35 -20.89 -11.80 4.17
C LEU A 35 -21.50 -11.55 5.55
N GLU A 36 -21.56 -10.30 6.02
CA GLU A 36 -22.22 -9.99 7.30
C GLU A 36 -23.73 -10.16 7.25
N LYS A 37 -24.37 -9.84 6.13
CA LYS A 37 -25.83 -10.02 5.94
C LYS A 37 -26.25 -11.49 5.92
N LEU A 38 -25.34 -12.41 5.59
CA LEU A 38 -25.55 -13.86 5.68
C LEU A 38 -25.44 -14.40 7.13
N GLY A 39 -25.32 -13.51 8.12
CA GLY A 39 -25.05 -13.79 9.53
C GLY A 39 -26.09 -14.64 10.26
N LYS A 40 -25.86 -15.96 10.30
CA LYS A 40 -26.31 -16.91 11.34
C LYS A 40 -25.29 -18.04 11.59
N SER A 41 -23.99 -17.83 11.38
CA SER A 41 -22.97 -18.81 11.73
C SER A 41 -21.81 -18.16 12.47
N ASP A 42 -21.09 -18.95 13.25
CA ASP A 42 -20.09 -18.61 14.29
C ASP A 42 -18.87 -17.76 13.84
N PHE A 43 -18.91 -17.19 12.63
CA PHE A 43 -17.89 -16.34 12.03
C PHE A 43 -18.06 -14.85 12.33
N SER A 44 -18.91 -14.46 13.29
CA SER A 44 -19.35 -13.07 13.52
C SER A 44 -18.23 -12.02 13.69
N ARG A 45 -17.02 -12.45 14.08
CA ARG A 45 -15.85 -11.58 14.28
C ARG A 45 -14.92 -11.47 13.06
N VAL A 46 -14.97 -12.42 12.11
CA VAL A 46 -14.02 -12.47 10.99
C VAL A 46 -14.30 -11.38 9.93
N PRO A 47 -15.55 -11.20 9.44
CA PRO A 47 -15.87 -10.13 8.49
C PRO A 47 -15.59 -8.73 9.04
N SER A 48 -15.86 -8.49 10.33
CA SER A 48 -15.63 -7.19 10.96
C SER A 48 -14.14 -6.85 11.07
N LEU A 49 -13.28 -7.82 11.39
CA LEU A 49 -11.83 -7.66 11.40
C LEU A 49 -11.27 -7.41 9.99
N MET A 50 -11.76 -8.14 8.98
CA MET A 50 -11.36 -7.93 7.58
C MET A 50 -11.79 -6.55 7.06
N ARG A 51 -12.98 -6.05 7.45
CA ARG A 51 -13.40 -4.68 7.12
C ARG A 51 -12.50 -3.63 7.75
N LYS A 52 -12.12 -3.82 9.01
CA LYS A 52 -11.17 -2.92 9.67
C LYS A 52 -9.86 -2.85 8.89
N GLN A 53 -9.41 -3.98 8.35
CA GLN A 53 -8.21 -4.03 7.50
C GLN A 53 -8.42 -3.32 6.15
N ALA A 54 -9.56 -3.52 5.48
CA ALA A 54 -9.90 -2.80 4.25
C ALA A 54 -9.93 -1.27 4.45
N ARG A 55 -10.49 -0.78 5.56
CA ARG A 55 -10.49 0.65 5.91
C ARG A 55 -9.08 1.22 6.12
N ARG A 56 -8.16 0.43 6.66
CA ARG A 56 -6.74 0.82 6.80
C ARG A 56 -6.07 0.99 5.43
N TYR A 57 -6.35 0.10 4.49
CA TYR A 57 -5.88 0.23 3.11
C TYR A 57 -6.50 1.42 2.38
N GLN A 58 -7.79 1.70 2.57
CA GLN A 58 -8.43 2.90 2.04
C GLN A 58 -7.72 4.18 2.55
N ALA A 59 -7.47 4.26 3.86
CA ALA A 59 -6.77 5.40 4.45
C ALA A 59 -5.32 5.54 3.95
N LEU A 60 -4.61 4.42 3.77
CA LEU A 60 -3.26 4.41 3.21
C LEU A 60 -3.25 4.87 1.75
N THR A 61 -4.19 4.37 0.94
CA THR A 61 -4.36 4.78 -0.47
C THR A 61 -4.57 6.29 -0.57
N ALA A 62 -5.47 6.85 0.25
CA ALA A 62 -5.76 8.29 0.27
C ALA A 62 -4.53 9.16 0.62
N LYS A 63 -3.63 8.67 1.48
CA LYS A 63 -2.37 9.36 1.79
C LYS A 63 -1.38 9.32 0.63
N ILE A 64 -1.31 8.20 -0.09
CA ILE A 64 -0.45 8.08 -1.27
C ILE A 64 -0.98 8.99 -2.40
N ASP A 65 -2.30 9.02 -2.61
CA ASP A 65 -2.94 9.93 -3.54
C ASP A 65 -2.63 11.40 -3.21
N ASP A 66 -2.69 11.76 -1.93
CA ASP A 66 -2.36 13.11 -1.47
C ASP A 66 -0.90 13.49 -1.73
N LEU A 67 0.03 12.57 -1.45
CA LEU A 67 1.44 12.74 -1.76
C LEU A 67 1.63 12.96 -3.27
N CYS A 68 1.02 12.11 -4.11
CA CYS A 68 1.09 12.25 -5.57
C CYS A 68 0.54 13.60 -6.05
N ARG A 69 -0.61 14.06 -5.54
CA ARG A 69 -1.17 15.38 -5.87
C ARG A 69 -0.24 16.52 -5.49
N ARG A 70 0.34 16.50 -4.28
CA ARG A 70 1.30 17.52 -3.84
C ARG A 70 2.58 17.52 -4.66
N MET A 71 3.05 16.35 -5.08
CA MET A 71 4.18 16.21 -5.98
C MET A 71 3.88 16.78 -7.36
N GLN A 72 2.69 16.52 -7.93
CA GLN A 72 2.26 17.12 -9.20
C GLN A 72 2.15 18.65 -9.11
N ALA A 73 1.50 19.17 -8.05
CA ALA A 73 1.35 20.62 -7.85
C ALA A 73 2.69 21.33 -7.59
N SER A 74 3.68 20.58 -7.09
CA SER A 74 5.03 21.08 -6.83
C SER A 74 5.98 20.91 -8.00
N ASP A 75 5.61 20.21 -9.08
CA ASP A 75 6.41 20.05 -10.31
C ASP A 75 6.44 21.40 -11.04
N PRO A 76 7.53 22.18 -10.95
CA PRO A 76 7.56 23.52 -11.51
C PRO A 76 7.94 23.40 -12.98
N SER A 77 6.95 23.55 -13.85
CA SER A 77 7.14 24.14 -15.18
C SER A 77 7.70 25.58 -15.11
N GLU A 78 7.74 26.17 -13.91
CA GLU A 78 8.26 27.49 -13.57
C GLU A 78 9.79 27.50 -13.32
N PRO A 79 10.61 28.10 -14.20
CA PRO A 79 12.09 28.13 -14.11
C PRO A 79 12.65 28.98 -12.94
N THR A 80 11.78 29.55 -12.10
CA THR A 80 12.09 30.63 -11.14
C THR A 80 12.53 30.15 -9.75
N LEU A 81 12.29 28.88 -9.39
CA LEU A 81 12.72 28.34 -8.09
C LEU A 81 14.15 27.81 -8.12
N SER A 82 14.96 28.20 -7.13
CA SER A 82 16.34 27.72 -7.00
C SER A 82 16.39 26.19 -6.94
N VAL A 83 17.44 25.60 -7.52
CA VAL A 83 17.66 24.16 -7.56
C VAL A 83 17.65 23.57 -6.14
N GLU A 84 18.18 24.29 -5.15
CA GLU A 84 18.19 23.89 -3.74
C GLU A 84 16.77 23.74 -3.16
N PHE A 85 15.86 24.67 -3.43
CA PHE A 85 14.46 24.55 -2.98
C PHE A 85 13.75 23.35 -3.61
N ARG A 86 14.09 23.01 -4.87
CA ARG A 86 13.53 21.84 -5.55
C ARG A 86 14.08 20.54 -4.95
N THR A 87 15.39 20.44 -4.74
CA THR A 87 16.03 19.27 -4.12
C THR A 87 15.55 19.06 -2.68
N GLN A 88 15.41 20.13 -1.90
CA GLN A 88 14.87 20.07 -0.54
C GLN A 88 13.45 19.50 -0.51
N ARG A 89 12.56 20.01 -1.39
CA ARG A 89 11.18 19.54 -1.47
C ARG A 89 11.08 18.08 -1.95
N GLN A 90 11.91 17.67 -2.91
CA GLN A 90 11.99 16.27 -3.34
C GLN A 90 12.46 15.34 -2.20
N THR A 91 13.38 15.82 -1.36
CA THR A 91 13.85 15.07 -0.19
C THR A 91 12.75 14.91 0.85
N GLU A 92 11.92 15.94 1.07
CA GLU A 92 10.75 15.86 1.96
C GLU A 92 9.72 14.85 1.45
N PHE A 93 9.41 14.85 0.16
CA PHE A 93 8.52 13.85 -0.44
C PHE A 93 9.07 12.43 -0.33
N LEU A 94 10.39 12.25 -0.50
CA LEU A 94 11.03 10.95 -0.35
C LEU A 94 10.92 10.42 1.09
N LEU A 95 11.17 11.28 2.09
CA LEU A 95 11.01 10.93 3.50
C LEU A 95 9.55 10.57 3.83
N GLU A 96 8.59 11.28 3.24
CA GLU A 96 7.17 10.97 3.41
C GLU A 96 6.80 9.63 2.76
N ALA A 97 7.30 9.35 1.56
CA ALA A 97 7.11 8.08 0.87
C ALA A 97 7.65 6.89 1.68
N PHE A 98 8.83 7.04 2.31
CA PHE A 98 9.38 6.02 3.22
C PHE A 98 8.49 5.79 4.45
N ARG A 99 7.90 6.84 5.04
CA ARG A 99 6.94 6.69 6.14
C ARG A 99 5.69 5.94 5.70
N LEU A 100 5.19 6.20 4.49
CA LEU A 100 4.05 5.49 3.93
C LEU A 100 4.39 4.01 3.63
N GLN A 101 5.61 3.72 3.15
CA GLN A 101 6.10 2.35 2.97
C GLN A 101 6.18 1.58 4.28
N GLN A 102 6.70 2.20 5.34
CA GLN A 102 6.73 1.60 6.66
C GLN A 102 5.30 1.31 7.17
N HIS A 103 4.40 2.28 7.06
CA HIS A 103 3.00 2.10 7.43
C HIS A 103 2.30 1.00 6.60
N ALA A 104 2.64 0.88 5.31
CA ALA A 104 2.16 -0.20 4.45
C ALA A 104 2.64 -1.57 4.96
N SER A 105 3.94 -1.71 5.27
CA SER A 105 4.53 -2.94 5.80
C SER A 105 3.89 -3.36 7.14
N GLU A 106 3.74 -2.42 8.08
CA GLU A 106 3.05 -2.69 9.35
C GLU A 106 1.59 -3.12 9.15
N THR A 107 0.92 -2.55 8.15
CA THR A 107 -0.45 -2.91 7.81
C THR A 107 -0.51 -4.31 7.20
N GLY A 108 0.45 -4.68 6.36
CA GLY A 108 0.63 -6.03 5.82
C GLY A 108 0.92 -7.08 6.89
N GLN A 109 1.76 -6.76 7.88
CA GLN A 109 2.01 -7.63 9.04
C GLN A 109 0.73 -7.88 9.86
N LYS A 110 -0.10 -6.84 10.05
CA LYS A 110 -1.40 -6.97 10.72
C LYS A 110 -2.35 -7.86 9.92
N LEU A 111 -2.33 -7.78 8.58
CA LEU A 111 -3.08 -8.69 7.72
C LEU A 111 -2.61 -10.14 7.90
N MET A 112 -1.30 -10.39 7.90
CA MET A 112 -0.74 -11.73 8.11
C MET A 112 -1.15 -12.32 9.47
N ALA A 113 -1.05 -11.54 10.55
CA ALA A 113 -1.48 -11.96 11.87
C ALA A 113 -2.98 -12.32 11.90
N LEU A 114 -3.84 -11.51 11.27
CA LEU A 114 -5.26 -11.80 11.13
C LEU A 114 -5.50 -13.10 10.35
N GLN A 115 -4.75 -13.34 9.27
CA GLN A 115 -4.87 -14.57 8.47
C GLN A 115 -4.47 -15.81 9.27
N THR A 116 -3.40 -15.74 10.06
CA THR A 116 -2.97 -16.83 10.94
C THR A 116 -4.00 -17.14 12.03
N GLU A 117 -4.60 -16.11 12.64
CA GLU A 117 -5.64 -16.27 13.67
C GLU A 117 -6.91 -16.92 13.08
N ILE A 118 -7.33 -16.46 11.90
CA ILE A 118 -8.49 -17.03 11.20
C ILE A 118 -8.21 -18.49 10.78
N GLY A 119 -7.01 -18.79 10.27
CA GLY A 119 -6.62 -20.15 9.87
C GLY A 119 -6.70 -21.16 11.02
N LYS A 120 -6.29 -20.77 12.23
CA LYS A 120 -6.41 -21.61 13.44
C LYS A 120 -7.86 -21.87 13.83
N SER A 121 -8.74 -20.89 13.68
CA SER A 121 -10.17 -21.04 13.99
C SER A 121 -10.90 -22.01 13.03
N TYR A 122 -10.47 -22.05 11.76
CA TYR A 122 -11.11 -22.84 10.71
C TYR A 122 -10.80 -24.35 10.82
N TYR A 123 -9.56 -24.71 11.18
CA TYR A 123 -9.15 -26.11 11.33
C TYR A 123 -9.80 -26.82 12.52
N LYS A 124 -10.20 -26.08 13.55
CA LYS A 124 -10.86 -26.64 14.74
C LYS A 124 -12.35 -26.98 14.49
N ASP A 125 -12.94 -26.39 13.45
CA ASP A 125 -14.39 -26.40 13.18
C ASP A 125 -14.79 -27.27 11.97
N ASP A 126 -13.81 -27.84 11.24
CA ASP A 126 -13.99 -28.72 10.06
C ASP A 126 -14.33 -30.18 10.45
N ILE A 127 -14.31 -30.56 11.73
CA ILE A 127 -14.59 -31.94 12.18
C ILE A 127 -16.09 -32.28 12.25
N GLY A 128 -17.00 -31.29 12.19
CA GLY A 128 -18.40 -31.50 12.62
C GLY A 128 -19.57 -31.20 11.67
N SER A 129 -19.41 -30.46 10.55
CA SER A 129 -20.62 -30.04 9.79
C SER A 129 -20.37 -29.66 8.33
N SER A 130 -20.74 -30.56 7.41
CA SER A 130 -20.61 -30.40 5.95
C SER A 130 -21.94 -29.96 5.30
N GLY A 131 -22.26 -28.66 5.40
CA GLY A 131 -23.37 -28.05 4.66
C GLY A 131 -22.90 -27.29 3.41
N SER A 132 -23.61 -27.44 2.27
CA SER A 132 -23.38 -26.71 1.00
C SER A 132 -23.24 -25.17 1.17
N ALA A 133 -24.01 -24.57 2.08
CA ALA A 133 -23.92 -23.14 2.41
C ALA A 133 -22.59 -22.74 3.10
N LYS A 134 -22.00 -23.63 3.92
CA LYS A 134 -20.71 -23.38 4.62
C LYS A 134 -19.54 -23.37 3.62
N ALA A 135 -19.63 -24.20 2.56
CA ALA A 135 -18.63 -24.22 1.48
C ALA A 135 -18.62 -22.94 0.62
N GLY A 136 -19.80 -22.35 0.36
CA GLY A 136 -19.90 -21.05 -0.31
C GLY A 136 -19.26 -19.91 0.48
N THR A 137 -19.50 -19.88 1.80
CA THR A 137 -18.88 -18.92 2.72
C THR A 137 -17.37 -19.09 2.81
N LYS A 138 -16.86 -20.33 2.86
CA LYS A 138 -15.42 -20.64 2.86
C LYS A 138 -14.74 -20.08 1.61
N ARG A 139 -15.29 -20.36 0.43
CA ARG A 139 -14.77 -19.84 -0.86
C ARG A 139 -14.79 -18.32 -0.94
N SER A 140 -15.85 -17.67 -0.43
CA SER A 140 -15.94 -16.20 -0.38
C SER A 140 -14.87 -15.59 0.54
N MET A 141 -14.62 -16.20 1.71
CA MET A 141 -13.56 -15.72 2.61
C MET A 141 -12.15 -15.89 2.04
N ASP A 142 -11.88 -17.00 1.35
CA ASP A 142 -10.60 -17.19 0.67
C ASP A 142 -10.41 -16.15 -0.46
N SER A 143 -11.47 -15.84 -1.21
CA SER A 143 -11.45 -14.76 -2.21
C SER A 143 -11.11 -13.40 -1.58
N ILE A 144 -11.73 -13.04 -0.47
CA ILE A 144 -11.47 -11.77 0.23
C ILE A 144 -10.03 -11.71 0.75
N ARG A 145 -9.52 -12.83 1.28
CA ARG A 145 -8.13 -12.93 1.74
C ARG A 145 -7.15 -12.62 0.60
N ASN A 146 -7.37 -13.25 -0.55
CA ASN A 146 -6.52 -13.07 -1.74
C ASN A 146 -6.58 -11.63 -2.24
N ASN A 147 -7.76 -11.04 -2.31
CA ASN A 147 -7.92 -9.64 -2.72
C ASN A 147 -7.22 -8.66 -1.77
N LEU A 148 -7.28 -8.87 -0.45
CA LEU A 148 -6.55 -8.05 0.53
C LEU A 148 -5.02 -8.16 0.39
N GLN A 149 -4.50 -9.35 0.09
CA GLN A 149 -3.07 -9.55 -0.19
C GLN A 149 -2.64 -8.86 -1.48
N GLU A 150 -3.49 -8.91 -2.51
CA GLU A 150 -3.22 -8.24 -3.77
C GLU A 150 -3.23 -6.71 -3.61
N VAL A 151 -4.19 -6.16 -2.85
CA VAL A 151 -4.20 -4.73 -2.49
C VAL A 151 -2.91 -4.34 -1.76
N GLN A 152 -2.48 -5.12 -0.76
CA GLN A 152 -1.21 -4.88 -0.08
C GLN A 152 -0.03 -4.82 -1.06
N ARG A 153 0.08 -5.82 -1.94
CA ARG A 153 1.16 -5.90 -2.94
C ARG A 153 1.12 -4.70 -3.89
N ASN A 154 -0.05 -4.31 -4.37
CA ASN A 154 -0.19 -3.19 -5.29
C ASN A 154 0.22 -1.87 -4.63
N LEU A 155 -0.13 -1.66 -3.36
CA LEU A 155 0.30 -0.50 -2.58
C LEU A 155 1.83 -0.46 -2.40
N GLU A 156 2.44 -1.59 -2.08
CA GLU A 156 3.91 -1.70 -1.95
C GLU A 156 4.63 -1.41 -3.26
N ILE A 157 4.15 -1.95 -4.38
CA ILE A 157 4.71 -1.70 -5.72
C ILE A 157 4.59 -0.22 -6.07
N TRP A 158 3.44 0.40 -5.80
CA TRP A 158 3.23 1.81 -6.08
C TRP A 158 4.18 2.70 -5.30
N LEU A 159 4.33 2.45 -3.99
CA LEU A 159 5.28 3.16 -3.13
C LEU A 159 6.73 2.96 -3.57
N ALA A 160 7.14 1.73 -3.88
CA ALA A 160 8.49 1.45 -4.37
C ALA A 160 8.80 2.22 -5.67
N ARG A 161 7.81 2.36 -6.55
CA ARG A 161 7.96 3.11 -7.79
C ARG A 161 8.07 4.62 -7.53
N ILE A 162 7.29 5.18 -6.61
CA ILE A 162 7.39 6.59 -6.20
C ILE A 162 8.77 6.88 -5.60
N ILE A 163 9.24 6.03 -4.68
CA ILE A 163 10.56 6.15 -4.03
C ILE A 163 11.67 6.11 -5.08
N GLY A 164 11.66 5.11 -5.96
CA GLY A 164 12.71 4.95 -6.98
C GLY A 164 12.80 6.12 -7.95
N ASP A 165 11.66 6.70 -8.35
CA ASP A 165 11.67 7.87 -9.23
C ASP A 165 12.16 9.13 -8.49
N LEU A 166 11.79 9.32 -7.22
CA LEU A 166 12.30 10.42 -6.39
C LEU A 166 13.81 10.33 -6.18
N GLU A 167 14.32 9.16 -5.84
CA GLU A 167 15.76 8.88 -5.74
C GLU A 167 16.47 9.13 -7.08
N GLY A 168 15.85 8.73 -8.19
CA GLY A 168 16.37 8.95 -9.54
C GLY A 168 16.46 10.43 -9.91
N ILE A 169 15.51 11.27 -9.50
CA ILE A 169 15.60 12.72 -9.71
C ILE A 169 16.73 13.31 -8.87
N LEU A 170 16.77 12.99 -7.57
CA LEU A 170 17.81 13.47 -6.66
C LEU A 170 19.22 13.08 -7.11
N ALA A 171 19.39 11.91 -7.72
CA ALA A 171 20.67 11.46 -8.27
C ALA A 171 21.11 12.25 -9.52
N ARG A 172 20.17 12.76 -10.32
CA ARG A 172 20.46 13.52 -11.56
C ARG A 172 20.76 15.00 -11.29
N ASP A 173 20.14 15.57 -10.26
CA ASP A 173 20.35 16.97 -9.89
C ASP A 173 21.67 17.20 -9.12
N GLY A 174 22.47 16.15 -8.89
CA GLY A 174 23.88 16.24 -8.47
C GLY A 174 24.13 16.75 -7.05
N SER A 175 23.11 17.21 -6.32
CA SER A 175 23.33 17.99 -5.09
C SER A 175 23.37 17.21 -3.77
N CYS A 176 22.82 15.99 -3.58
CA CYS A 176 22.83 15.37 -2.23
C CYS A 176 22.60 13.83 -2.22
N SER A 177 23.60 13.02 -2.58
CA SER A 177 23.53 11.56 -2.36
C SER A 177 24.15 11.08 -1.02
N SER A 178 24.83 11.94 -0.25
CA SER A 178 25.51 11.51 1.00
C SER A 178 24.58 11.59 2.23
N ARG A 179 23.93 12.73 2.48
CA ARG A 179 23.15 12.94 3.72
C ARG A 179 21.86 12.13 3.81
N VAL A 180 21.16 11.94 2.69
CA VAL A 180 19.89 11.17 2.66
C VAL A 180 20.16 9.67 2.77
N ARG A 181 21.25 9.19 2.14
CA ARG A 181 21.69 7.79 2.22
C ARG A 181 22.16 7.43 3.63
N GLU A 182 22.88 8.31 4.29
CA GLU A 182 23.30 8.12 5.70
C GLU A 182 22.09 8.10 6.66
N TYR A 183 21.07 8.93 6.44
CA TYR A 183 19.83 8.89 7.24
C TYR A 183 18.96 7.65 6.97
N CYS A 184 18.86 7.20 5.71
CA CYS A 184 18.06 6.01 5.36
C CYS A 184 18.76 4.71 5.80
N VAL A 185 20.08 4.60 5.62
CA VAL A 185 20.86 3.41 6.01
C VAL A 185 20.97 3.30 7.55
N SER A 186 21.08 4.43 8.27
CA SER A 186 21.18 4.41 9.74
C SER A 186 19.93 3.83 10.43
N ARG A 187 18.73 3.99 9.85
CA ARG A 187 17.50 3.38 10.40
C ARG A 187 17.18 1.97 9.90
N TYR A 188 17.68 1.58 8.72
CA TYR A 188 17.48 0.21 8.24
C TYR A 188 18.41 -0.79 8.94
N ASN A 189 19.60 -0.37 9.38
CA ASN A 189 20.52 -1.23 10.14
C ASN A 189 20.17 -1.42 11.62
N SER A 190 19.23 -0.65 12.18
CA SER A 190 18.85 -0.77 13.60
C SER A 190 17.71 -1.76 13.87
N HIS A 191 17.18 -2.44 12.84
CA HIS A 191 16.09 -3.41 12.98
C HIS A 191 16.41 -4.83 12.49
N PHE A 192 17.68 -5.14 12.19
CA PHE A 192 18.11 -6.49 11.77
C PHE A 192 19.28 -7.06 12.60
N VAL A 193 19.34 -6.70 13.88
CA VAL A 193 20.12 -7.45 14.88
C VAL A 193 19.24 -7.68 16.10
N GLN A 194 18.48 -8.78 16.07
CA GLN A 194 18.20 -9.58 17.26
C GLN A 194 17.91 -11.02 16.85
#